data_AF-A0A1G2V825-F1
#
_entry.id   AF-A0A1G2V825-F1
#
_cell.length_a   1.000
_cell.length_b   1.000
_cell.length_c   1.000
_cell.angle_alpha   90.00
_cell.angle_beta   90.00
_cell.angle_gamma   90.00
#
_symmetry.space_group_name_H-M   'P 1'
#
loop_
_entity.id
_entity.type
_entity.pdbx_description
1 polymer ?
#
loop_
_entity_poly.entity_id
_entity_poly.type
_entity_poly.pdbx_seq_one_letter_code
_entity_poly.pdbx_strand_id
1 'polypeptide(L)'
;MAMENKSKALEYLNIARSSYYYVPLLDAKDDDLRQRIEGVLDKNPSYGQKRIALALKMNRKPVRRIMVKFGIKPRRGRKRPWKWTLRGYINLICEGQ
;
A
#
# COMPACT_ATOMS: atom_id res chain seq x y z
N MET A 1 -14.03 -12.53 -34.09
CA MET A 1 -14.09 -11.26 -34.85
C MET A 1 -13.67 -10.14 -33.93
N ALA A 2 -12.53 -9.50 -34.19
CA ALA A 2 -12.22 -8.23 -33.54
C ALA A 2 -13.21 -7.20 -34.08
N MET A 3 -13.92 -6.50 -33.20
CA MET A 3 -14.81 -5.42 -33.60
C MET A 3 -13.94 -4.29 -34.14
N GLU A 4 -13.80 -4.23 -35.46
CA GLU A 4 -12.83 -3.41 -36.20
C GLU A 4 -13.06 -1.90 -36.02
N ASN A 5 -14.22 -1.51 -35.47
CA ASN A 5 -14.58 -0.12 -35.22
C ASN A 5 -14.95 0.14 -33.75
N LYS A 6 -14.05 0.82 -33.04
CA LYS A 6 -14.19 1.21 -31.62
C LYS A 6 -15.45 2.04 -31.35
N SER A 7 -15.85 2.89 -32.30
CA SER A 7 -17.04 3.75 -32.14
C SER A 7 -18.34 2.94 -32.09
N LYS A 8 -18.50 1.96 -32.99
CA LYS A 8 -19.68 1.08 -33.01
C LYS A 8 -19.75 0.19 -31.77
N ALA A 9 -18.61 -0.28 -31.27
CA ALA A 9 -18.56 -1.04 -30.02
C ALA A 9 -19.05 -0.22 -28.83
N LEU A 10 -18.62 1.05 -28.73
CA LEU A 10 -19.01 1.93 -27.64
C LEU A 10 -20.49 2.31 -27.68
N GLU A 11 -21.04 2.50 -28.88
CA GLU A 11 -22.47 2.72 -29.08
C GLU A 11 -23.29 1.50 -28.64
N TYR A 12 -22.87 0.29 -29.02
CA TYR A 12 -23.51 -0.95 -28.57
C TYR A 12 -23.47 -1.12 -27.04
N LEU A 13 -22.33 -0.75 -26.42
CA LEU A 13 -22.12 -0.82 -24.97
C LEU A 13 -22.74 0.37 -24.20
N ASN A 14 -23.32 1.36 -24.88
CA ASN A 14 -23.83 2.62 -24.30
C ASN A 14 -22.80 3.36 -23.42
N ILE A 15 -21.53 3.37 -23.82
CA ILE A 15 -20.45 4.09 -23.12
C ILE A 15 -20.09 5.35 -23.90
N ALA A 16 -19.97 6.48 -23.20
CA ALA A 16 -19.51 7.73 -23.81
C ALA A 16 -18.06 7.61 -24.31
N ARG A 17 -17.78 8.15 -25.52
CA ARG A 17 -16.44 8.15 -26.12
C ARG A 17 -15.42 8.87 -25.23
N SER A 18 -15.83 9.95 -24.57
CA SER A 18 -14.99 10.71 -23.63
C SER A 18 -14.50 9.85 -22.47
N SER A 19 -15.37 9.02 -21.90
CA SER A 19 -15.01 8.08 -20.83
C SER A 19 -14.07 6.99 -21.31
N TYR A 20 -14.24 6.48 -22.53
CA TYR A 20 -13.36 5.44 -23.10
C TYR A 20 -11.93 5.94 -23.32
N TYR A 21 -11.77 7.18 -23.81
CA TYR A 21 -10.45 7.76 -24.04
C TYR A 21 -9.85 8.42 -22.78
N TYR A 22 -10.63 8.61 -21.72
CA TYR A 22 -10.13 9.20 -20.49
C TYR A 22 -9.21 8.23 -19.77
N VAL A 23 -7.93 8.62 -19.64
CA VAL A 23 -6.95 7.91 -18.84
C VAL A 23 -6.65 8.72 -17.58
N PRO A 24 -6.93 8.21 -16.37
CA PRO A 24 -6.65 8.92 -15.14
C PRO A 24 -5.13 9.05 -14.91
N LEU A 25 -4.62 10.29 -14.89
CA LEU A 25 -3.20 10.59 -14.63
C LEU A 25 -2.74 10.17 -13.22
N LEU A 26 -3.68 10.01 -12.29
CA LEU A 26 -3.36 9.70 -10.89
C LEU A 26 -2.74 8.30 -10.75
N ASP A 27 -3.17 7.34 -11.56
CA ASP A 27 -2.67 5.96 -11.47
C ASP A 27 -1.21 5.86 -11.91
N ALA A 28 -0.82 6.58 -12.97
CA ALA A 28 0.59 6.67 -13.39
C ALA A 28 1.48 7.31 -12.30
N LYS A 29 0.99 8.37 -11.65
CA LYS A 29 1.70 9.02 -10.54
C LYS A 29 1.81 8.12 -9.30
N ASP A 30 0.75 7.37 -9.01
CA ASP A 30 0.72 6.41 -7.90
C ASP A 30 1.71 5.28 -8.12
N ASP A 31 1.87 4.80 -9.37
CA ASP A 31 2.83 3.74 -9.69
C ASP A 31 4.29 4.21 -9.61
N ASP A 32 4.62 5.40 -10.12
CA ASP A 32 5.95 5.99 -9.94
C ASP A 32 6.30 6.15 -8.44
N LEU A 33 5.36 6.67 -7.65
CA LEU A 33 5.59 6.84 -6.23
C LEU A 33 5.64 5.49 -5.47
N ARG A 34 4.93 4.46 -5.94
CA ARG A 34 5.06 3.08 -5.44
C ARG A 34 6.49 2.57 -5.61
N GLN A 35 7.06 2.69 -6.80
CA GLN A 35 8.43 2.24 -7.09
C GLN A 35 9.46 2.96 -6.22
N ARG A 36 9.30 4.27 -6.00
CA ARG A 36 10.17 5.04 -5.09
C ARG A 36 10.07 4.55 -3.65
N ILE A 37 8.87 4.23 -3.17
CA ILE A 37 8.65 3.69 -1.82
C ILE A 37 9.33 2.32 -1.66
N GLU A 38 9.22 1.45 -2.66
CA GLU A 38 9.89 0.15 -2.67
C GLU A 38 11.41 0.30 -2.59
N GLY A 39 12.01 1.19 -3.38
CA GLY A 39 13.45 1.47 -3.32
C GLY A 39 13.91 2.02 -1.95
N VAL A 40 13.07 2.80 -1.26
CA VAL A 40 13.37 3.25 0.11
C VAL A 40 13.27 2.09 1.11
N LEU A 41 12.28 1.21 0.96
CA LEU A 41 12.07 0.05 1.82
C LEU A 41 13.17 -1.00 1.68
N ASP A 42 13.75 -1.17 0.49
CA ASP A 42 14.86 -2.10 0.29
C ASP A 42 16.12 -1.65 1.05
N LYS A 43 16.39 -0.34 1.07
CA LYS A 43 17.46 0.24 1.90
C LYS A 43 17.10 0.26 3.39
N ASN A 44 15.83 0.45 3.73
CA ASN A 44 15.34 0.63 5.10
C ASN A 44 14.10 -0.23 5.39
N PRO A 45 14.25 -1.55 5.61
CA PRO A 45 13.12 -2.49 5.69
C PRO A 45 12.18 -2.25 6.89
N SER A 46 12.65 -1.52 7.91
CA SER A 46 11.87 -1.21 9.10
C SER A 46 11.02 0.06 8.95
N TYR A 47 11.19 0.85 7.89
CA TYR A 47 10.54 2.14 7.78
C TYR A 47 9.03 2.02 7.54
N GLY A 48 8.26 2.84 8.26
CA GLY A 48 6.83 3.00 8.03
C GLY A 48 6.51 4.33 7.34
N GLN A 49 5.24 4.56 7.04
CA GLN A 49 4.76 5.72 6.27
C GLN A 49 5.37 7.07 6.66
N LYS A 50 5.56 7.34 7.96
CA LYS A 50 6.14 8.60 8.43
C LYS A 50 7.62 8.73 8.08
N ARG A 51 8.39 7.65 8.23
CA ARG A 51 9.84 7.64 7.96
C ARG A 51 10.13 7.64 6.46
N ILE A 52 9.32 6.92 5.68
CA ILE A 52 9.39 6.92 4.22
C ILE A 52 9.13 8.33 3.67
N ALA A 53 8.11 9.01 4.20
CA ALA A 53 7.80 10.39 3.81
C ALA A 53 8.96 11.36 4.08
N LEU A 54 9.64 11.22 5.22
CA LEU A 54 10.84 12.01 5.53
C LEU A 54 12.00 11.71 4.57
N ALA A 55 12.25 10.44 4.27
CA ALA A 55 13.31 10.02 3.35
C ALA A 55 13.09 10.55 1.93
N LEU A 56 11.84 10.58 1.47
CA LEU A 56 11.45 11.13 0.17
C LEU A 56 11.24 12.66 0.19
N LYS A 57 11.34 13.31 1.35
CA LYS A 57 11.01 14.74 1.54
C LYS A 57 9.60 15.10 1.04
N MET A 58 8.63 14.20 1.24
CA MET A 58 7.24 14.35 0.80
C MET A 58 6.27 14.41 1.98
N ASN A 59 5.05 14.87 1.72
CA ASN A 59 3.98 14.79 2.71
C ASN A 59 3.59 13.32 2.98
N ARG A 60 3.22 13.00 4.22
CA ARG A 60 2.79 11.65 4.63
C ARG A 60 1.50 11.16 3.98
N LYS A 61 0.62 12.08 3.52
CA LYS A 61 -0.70 11.73 2.95
C LYS A 61 -0.62 10.85 1.68
N PRO A 62 0.12 11.24 0.62
CA PRO A 62 0.27 10.42 -0.59
C PRO A 62 0.97 9.09 -0.29
N VAL A 63 2.02 9.10 0.53
CA VAL A 63 2.73 7.87 0.94
C VAL A 63 1.77 6.91 1.66
N ARG A 64 0.98 7.40 2.62
CA ARG A 64 -0.05 6.59 3.30
C ARG A 64 -1.07 6.03 2.32
N ARG A 65 -1.58 6.85 1.39
CA ARG A 65 -2.56 6.41 0.38
C ARG A 65 -2.00 5.25 -0.42
N ILE A 66 -0.78 5.37 -0.94
CA ILE A 66 -0.15 4.37 -1.79
C ILE A 66 0.16 3.11 -1.01
N MET A 67 0.70 3.23 0.21
CA MET A 67 0.93 2.06 1.06
C MET A 67 -0.37 1.27 1.33
N VAL A 68 -1.49 1.97 1.52
CA VAL A 68 -2.80 1.31 1.68
C VAL A 68 -3.32 0.73 0.36
N LYS A 69 -3.30 1.52 -0.73
CA LYS A 69 -3.79 1.14 -2.07
C LYS A 69 -3.09 -0.11 -2.62
N PHE A 70 -1.77 -0.20 -2.45
CA PHE A 70 -0.97 -1.34 -2.92
C PHE A 70 -0.64 -2.37 -1.84
N GLY A 71 -1.19 -2.21 -0.62
CA GLY A 71 -0.96 -3.16 0.48
C GLY A 71 0.49 -3.24 0.98
N ILE A 72 1.32 -2.24 0.69
CA ILE A 72 2.75 -2.21 1.05
C ILE A 72 2.88 -2.01 2.56
N LYS A 73 3.57 -2.94 3.21
CA LYS A 73 3.87 -2.90 4.65
C LYS A 73 5.39 -2.86 4.88
N PRO A 74 5.85 -2.28 6.01
CA PRO A 74 7.24 -2.41 6.42
C PRO A 74 7.63 -3.90 6.52
N ARG A 75 8.75 -4.30 5.91
CA ARG A 75 9.22 -5.69 5.94
C ARG A 75 9.62 -6.13 7.34
N ARG A 76 10.15 -5.21 8.16
CA ARG A 76 10.52 -5.48 9.55
C ARG A 76 9.63 -4.69 10.50
N GLY A 77 8.88 -5.42 11.33
CA GLY A 77 8.10 -4.86 12.43
C GLY A 77 8.88 -4.90 13.75
N ARG A 78 8.65 -3.92 14.63
CA ARG A 78 9.11 -4.00 16.02
C ARG A 78 8.28 -5.06 16.74
N LYS A 79 8.92 -6.12 17.25
CA LYS A 79 8.25 -7.09 18.14
C LYS A 79 7.73 -6.34 19.37
N ARG A 80 6.49 -6.62 19.77
CA ARG A 80 5.97 -6.07 21.03
C ARG A 80 6.83 -6.64 22.17
N PRO A 81 7.35 -5.81 23.08
CA PRO A 81 8.09 -6.32 24.23
C PRO A 81 7.14 -7.18 25.06
N TRP A 82 7.67 -8.31 25.54
CA TRP A 82 6.93 -9.22 26.41
C TRP A 82 6.72 -8.53 27.76
N LYS A 83 5.46 -8.37 28.19
CA LYS A 83 5.12 -7.70 29.44
C LYS A 83 4.92 -8.76 30.52
N TRP A 84 5.74 -8.74 31.56
CA TRP A 84 5.45 -9.45 32.81
C TRP A 84 4.24 -8.77 33.48
N THR A 85 3.03 -9.26 33.26
CA THR A 85 1.88 -8.90 34.11
C THR A 85 1.69 -9.97 35.18
N LEU A 86 1.22 -9.62 36.39
CA LEU A 86 0.95 -10.58 37.47
C LEU A 86 0.09 -11.80 37.00
N ARG A 87 -0.79 -11.59 36.00
CA ARG A 87 -1.62 -12.64 35.38
C ARG A 87 -0.80 -13.69 34.63
N GLY A 88 0.36 -13.33 34.07
CA GLY A 88 1.28 -14.27 33.41
C GLY A 88 2.13 -15.09 34.40
N TYR A 89 2.44 -14.53 35.57
CA TYR A 89 3.18 -15.24 36.62
C TYR A 89 2.37 -16.38 37.27
N ILE A 90 1.06 -16.20 37.47
CA ILE A 90 0.20 -17.22 38.10
C ILE A 90 0.10 -18.49 37.24
N ASN A 91 -0.05 -18.35 35.91
CA ASN A 91 -0.15 -19.52 35.01
C ASN A 91 1.17 -20.30 34.91
N LEU A 92 2.32 -19.62 35.01
CA LEU A 92 3.65 -20.26 35.03
C LEU A 92 3.94 -21.06 36.30
N ILE A 93 3.29 -20.74 37.42
CA ILE A 93 3.45 -21.46 38.69
C ILE A 93 2.51 -22.67 38.76
N CYS A 94 1.33 -22.60 38.13
CA CYS A 94 0.33 -23.67 38.16
C CYS A 94 0.54 -24.80 37.14
N GLU A 95 1.28 -24.58 36.04
CA GLU A 95 1.59 -25.62 35.03
C GLU A 95 2.84 -26.46 35.37
N GLY A 96 3.42 -26.27 36.56
CA GLY A 96 4.64 -26.92 37.02
C GLY A 96 4.45 -27.89 38.21
N GLN A 97 3.34 -28.62 38.26
CA GLN A 97 3.14 -29.79 39.15
C GLN A 97 2.77 -31.03 38.36
#